data_AF-A0A2I3HVE8-F1
#
_entry.id   AF-A0A2I3HVE8-F1
#
_cell.length_a   1.000
_cell.length_b   1.000
_cell.length_c   1.000
_cell.angle_alpha   90.00
_cell.angle_beta   90.00
_cell.angle_gamma   90.00
#
_symmetry.space_group_name_H-M   'P 1'
#
loop_
_entity.id
_entity.type
_entity.pdbx_description
1 polymer ?
#
loop_
_entity_poly.entity_id
_entity_poly.type
_entity_poly.pdbx_seq_one_letter_code
_entity_poly.pdbx_strand_id
1 'polypeptide(L)'
;MSSYAFFVQSCREEHKKQHPDASVNFSEFSQKCPERWKTMTAKEKGKFEDMPKPDKAHYEREMKIYISPKQETKKKFSAPKRPPSAFFLFCSEYHPKIKGEHPGLSIGDVGKKLGEMWNDTAADDKHPYEKKAAKLKEKYEKDIAAYRAKESLMQQKKRELSRLKRQEKEGRGGR
;
A
#
# COMPACT_ATOMS: atom_id res chain seq x y z
N MET A 1 19.24 -14.48 -1.31
CA MET A 1 19.93 -15.60 -0.63
C MET A 1 21.07 -15.06 0.21
N SER A 2 21.33 -15.65 1.39
CA SER A 2 22.43 -15.23 2.29
C SER A 2 23.81 -15.68 1.78
N SER A 3 24.88 -15.02 2.22
CA SER A 3 26.27 -15.34 1.85
C SER A 3 26.62 -16.81 2.14
N TYR A 4 26.19 -17.31 3.29
CA TYR A 4 26.36 -18.71 3.68
C TYR A 4 25.57 -19.68 2.77
N ALA A 5 24.40 -19.27 2.28
CA ALA A 5 23.60 -20.12 1.38
C ALA A 5 24.29 -20.31 0.01
N PHE A 6 24.90 -19.25 -0.53
CA PHE A 6 25.73 -19.34 -1.74
C PHE A 6 26.98 -20.19 -1.53
N PHE A 7 27.59 -20.12 -0.35
CA PHE A 7 28.72 -20.97 0.00
C PHE A 7 28.34 -22.46 0.02
N VAL A 8 27.27 -22.81 0.74
CA VAL A 8 26.77 -24.20 0.77
C VAL A 8 26.42 -24.69 -0.65
N GLN A 9 25.84 -23.82 -1.50
CA GLN A 9 25.58 -24.12 -2.91
C GLN A 9 26.87 -24.44 -3.67
N SER A 10 27.89 -23.58 -3.58
CA SER A 10 29.17 -23.78 -4.28
C SER A 10 29.88 -25.07 -3.85
N CYS A 11 29.84 -25.40 -2.55
CA CYS A 11 30.43 -26.64 -2.06
C CYS A 11 29.69 -27.88 -2.58
N ARG A 12 28.36 -27.79 -2.84
CA ARG A 12 27.60 -28.89 -3.46
C ARG A 12 27.95 -29.06 -4.92
N GLU A 13 28.09 -27.96 -5.65
CA GLU A 13 28.48 -27.98 -7.06
C GLU A 13 29.90 -28.52 -7.25
N GLU A 14 30.84 -28.10 -6.40
CA GLU A 14 32.20 -28.63 -6.38
C GLU A 14 32.22 -30.14 -6.11
N HIS A 15 31.45 -30.62 -5.13
CA HIS A 15 31.36 -32.05 -4.83
C HIS A 15 30.71 -32.84 -5.97
N LYS A 16 29.65 -32.31 -6.61
CA LYS A 16 29.05 -32.92 -7.80
C LYS A 16 30.01 -32.98 -8.99
N LYS A 17 30.90 -31.99 -9.11
CA LYS A 17 31.89 -31.94 -10.20
C LYS A 17 33.02 -32.95 -9.98
N GLN A 18 33.44 -33.16 -8.73
CA GLN A 18 34.47 -34.14 -8.36
C GLN A 18 33.93 -35.57 -8.27
N HIS A 19 32.63 -35.71 -8.00
CA HIS A 19 31.96 -37.00 -7.91
C HIS A 19 30.64 -36.98 -8.70
N PRO A 20 30.71 -37.01 -10.04
CA PRO A 20 29.53 -36.92 -10.90
C PRO A 20 28.56 -38.10 -10.75
N ASP A 21 29.07 -39.28 -10.33
CA ASP A 21 28.27 -40.48 -10.07
C ASP A 21 27.92 -40.70 -8.58
N ALA A 22 28.45 -39.88 -7.66
CA ALA A 22 28.16 -40.06 -6.24
C ALA A 22 26.88 -39.33 -5.84
N SER A 23 25.93 -40.08 -5.28
CA SER A 23 24.76 -39.52 -4.62
C SER A 23 25.18 -38.74 -3.37
N VAL A 24 24.97 -37.43 -3.39
CA VAL A 24 25.28 -36.55 -2.27
C VAL A 24 24.27 -36.72 -1.13
N ASN A 25 24.68 -37.34 -0.01
CA ASN A 25 23.86 -37.39 1.20
C ASN A 25 23.80 -36.01 1.87
N PHE A 26 22.60 -35.41 1.91
CA PHE A 26 22.37 -34.06 2.44
C PHE A 26 22.81 -33.93 3.91
N SER A 27 22.66 -34.99 4.71
CA SER A 27 22.97 -34.98 6.15
C SER A 27 24.47 -34.82 6.41
N GLU A 28 25.29 -35.62 5.75
CA GLU A 28 26.75 -35.58 5.90
C GLU A 28 27.36 -34.28 5.35
N PHE A 29 26.80 -33.78 4.24
CA PHE A 29 27.27 -32.55 3.63
C PHE A 29 26.92 -31.31 4.46
N SER A 30 25.73 -31.30 5.07
CA SER A 30 25.28 -30.22 5.97
C SER A 30 26.15 -30.11 7.22
N GLN A 31 26.77 -31.21 7.67
CA GLN A 31 27.71 -31.20 8.80
C GLN A 31 29.11 -30.68 8.44
N LYS A 32 29.58 -30.89 7.21
CA LYS A 32 30.91 -30.43 6.73
C LYS A 32 30.96 -28.94 6.38
N CYS A 33 29.84 -28.35 5.97
CA CYS A 33 29.78 -26.94 5.55
C CYS A 33 30.07 -25.91 6.67
N PRO A 34 29.53 -26.03 7.89
CA PRO A 34 29.81 -25.09 8.98
C PRO A 34 31.28 -25.06 9.38
N GLU A 35 31.94 -26.21 9.37
CA GLU A 35 33.35 -26.35 9.73
C GLU A 35 34.26 -25.73 8.66
N ARG A 36 34.00 -26.03 7.38
CA ARG A 36 34.67 -25.39 6.24
C ARG A 36 34.43 -23.88 6.21
N TRP A 37 33.22 -23.41 6.51
CA TRP A 37 32.93 -21.97 6.60
C TRP A 37 33.70 -21.29 7.73
N LYS A 38 33.87 -21.95 8.88
CA LYS A 38 34.65 -21.39 10.00
C LYS A 38 36.14 -21.31 9.69
N THR A 39 36.71 -22.31 9.03
CA THR A 39 38.14 -22.37 8.68
C THR A 39 38.54 -21.50 7.49
N MET A 40 37.58 -21.05 6.67
CA MET A 40 37.84 -20.16 5.54
C MET A 40 38.33 -18.77 5.96
N THR A 41 39.28 -18.23 5.20
CA THR A 41 39.87 -16.91 5.45
C THR A 41 38.92 -15.78 5.06
N ALA A 42 39.14 -14.57 5.60
CA ALA A 42 38.31 -13.40 5.30
C ALA A 42 38.26 -13.06 3.80
N LYS A 43 39.35 -13.31 3.06
CA LYS A 43 39.40 -13.10 1.60
C LYS A 43 38.50 -14.07 0.83
N GLU A 44 38.39 -15.31 1.29
CA GLU A 44 37.54 -16.32 0.64
C GLU A 44 36.07 -16.10 1.00
N LYS A 45 35.79 -15.70 2.25
CA LYS A 45 34.45 -15.27 2.69
C LYS A 45 33.96 -14.03 1.94
N GLY A 46 34.85 -13.07 1.63
CA GLY A 46 34.51 -11.88 0.88
C GLY A 46 33.81 -12.15 -0.46
N LYS A 47 34.23 -13.20 -1.19
CA LYS A 47 33.57 -13.62 -2.44
C LYS A 47 32.10 -14.03 -2.23
N PHE A 48 31.82 -14.68 -1.11
CA PHE A 48 30.47 -15.12 -0.73
C PHE A 48 29.65 -14.00 -0.09
N GLU A 49 30.29 -12.98 0.49
CA GLU A 49 29.63 -11.76 0.98
C GLU A 49 29.19 -10.82 -0.14
N ASP A 50 29.90 -10.85 -1.28
CA ASP A 50 29.56 -10.06 -2.47
C ASP A 50 28.43 -10.68 -3.31
N MET A 51 28.31 -12.02 -3.34
CA MET A 51 27.27 -12.74 -4.11
C MET A 51 25.81 -12.34 -3.77
N PRO A 52 25.44 -12.10 -2.50
CA PRO A 52 24.11 -11.62 -2.14
C PRO A 52 23.76 -10.19 -2.57
N LYS A 53 24.76 -9.32 -2.84
CA LYS A 53 24.53 -7.90 -3.13
C LYS A 53 23.62 -7.64 -4.34
N PRO A 54 23.83 -8.27 -5.52
CA PRO A 54 22.93 -8.09 -6.66
C PRO A 54 21.52 -8.63 -6.40
N ASP A 55 21.39 -9.77 -5.72
CA ASP A 55 20.10 -10.37 -5.36
C ASP A 55 19.33 -9.49 -4.36
N LYS A 56 20.04 -8.91 -3.39
CA LYS A 56 19.49 -7.92 -2.46
C LYS A 56 19.05 -6.65 -3.18
N ALA A 57 19.86 -6.12 -4.10
CA ALA A 57 19.51 -4.93 -4.88
C ALA A 57 18.31 -5.19 -5.82
N HIS A 58 18.22 -6.39 -6.39
CA HIS A 58 17.07 -6.83 -7.17
C HIS A 58 15.81 -6.90 -6.31
N TYR A 59 15.89 -7.57 -5.16
CA TYR A 59 14.80 -7.67 -4.20
C TYR A 59 14.35 -6.31 -3.67
N GLU A 60 15.28 -5.40 -3.35
CA GLU A 60 14.95 -4.03 -2.94
C GLU A 60 14.26 -3.25 -4.06
N ARG A 61 14.69 -3.40 -5.32
CA ARG A 61 14.04 -2.79 -6.48
C ARG A 61 12.63 -3.36 -6.70
N GLU A 62 12.47 -4.67 -6.59
CA GLU A 62 11.16 -5.32 -6.70
C GLU A 62 10.22 -4.93 -5.55
N MET A 63 10.71 -4.90 -4.31
CA MET A 63 9.96 -4.48 -3.14
C MET A 63 9.58 -3.00 -3.17
N LYS A 64 10.38 -2.13 -3.81
CA LYS A 64 10.04 -0.72 -4.02
C LYS A 64 8.88 -0.53 -5.00
N ILE A 65 8.72 -1.46 -5.95
CA ILE A 65 7.62 -1.46 -6.93
C ILE A 65 6.41 -2.25 -6.40
N TYR A 66 6.63 -3.18 -5.47
CA TYR A 66 5.58 -3.98 -4.86
C TYR A 66 4.71 -3.14 -3.92
N ILE A 67 3.42 -3.02 -4.26
CA ILE A 67 2.40 -2.44 -3.41
C ILE A 67 1.62 -3.61 -2.82
N SER A 68 1.68 -3.80 -1.50
CA SER A 68 0.93 -4.89 -0.87
C SER A 68 -0.58 -4.65 -0.98
N PRO A 69 -1.42 -5.69 -1.11
CA PRO A 69 -2.89 -5.52 -1.18
C PRO A 69 -3.47 -4.76 0.02
N LYS A 70 -2.86 -4.87 1.21
CA LYS A 70 -3.22 -4.11 2.42
C LYS A 70 -2.78 -2.64 2.37
N GLN A 71 -1.74 -2.31 1.60
CA GLN A 71 -1.35 -0.93 1.32
C GLN A 71 -2.15 -0.35 0.16
N GLU A 72 -2.57 -1.14 -0.83
CA GLU A 72 -3.52 -0.71 -1.87
C GLU A 72 -4.86 -0.30 -1.25
N THR A 73 -5.32 -0.93 -0.16
CA THR A 73 -6.57 -0.54 0.51
C THR A 73 -6.46 0.75 1.34
N LYS A 74 -5.29 1.06 1.92
CA LYS A 74 -5.04 2.30 2.69
C LYS A 74 -4.52 3.46 1.83
N LYS A 75 -3.77 3.18 0.76
CA LYS A 75 -3.42 4.09 -0.34
C LYS A 75 -4.40 3.98 -1.49
N LYS A 76 -5.63 3.49 -1.25
CA LYS A 76 -6.74 3.96 -2.08
C LYS A 76 -6.67 5.45 -1.90
N PHE A 77 -6.30 6.12 -2.98
CA PHE A 77 -6.67 7.48 -3.23
C PHE A 77 -8.01 7.66 -2.51
N SER A 78 -8.03 8.40 -1.41
CA SER A 78 -9.27 8.52 -0.66
C SER A 78 -10.21 9.24 -1.61
N ALA A 79 -11.31 8.59 -1.99
CA ALA A 79 -12.38 9.30 -2.67
C ALA A 79 -12.65 10.58 -1.86
N PRO A 80 -12.72 11.75 -2.51
CA PRO A 80 -13.15 12.97 -1.85
C PRO A 80 -14.37 12.65 -0.99
N LYS A 81 -14.41 13.13 0.25
CA LYS A 81 -15.57 12.94 1.12
C LYS A 81 -16.69 13.87 0.63
N ARG A 82 -17.93 13.37 0.61
CA ARG A 82 -19.09 14.18 0.21
C ARG A 82 -19.18 15.42 1.10
N PRO A 83 -19.42 16.61 0.52
CA PRO A 83 -19.51 17.84 1.30
C PRO A 83 -20.78 17.83 2.16
N PRO A 84 -20.75 18.49 3.31
CA PRO A 84 -21.92 18.64 4.16
C PRO A 84 -23.00 19.46 3.44
N SER A 85 -24.27 19.03 3.59
CA SER A 85 -25.44 19.78 3.11
C SER A 85 -25.67 21.04 3.96
N ALA A 86 -26.48 21.99 3.47
CA ALA A 86 -26.88 23.20 4.19
C ALA A 86 -27.43 22.88 5.59
N PHE A 87 -28.29 21.87 5.69
CA PHE A 87 -28.81 21.36 6.95
C PHE A 87 -27.71 20.84 7.89
N PHE A 88 -26.70 20.14 7.37
CA PHE A 88 -25.59 19.65 8.20
C PHE A 88 -24.68 20.77 8.70
N LEU A 89 -24.50 21.83 7.91
CA LEU A 89 -23.78 23.04 8.33
C LEU A 89 -24.54 23.72 9.49
N PHE A 90 -25.85 23.88 9.35
CA PHE A 90 -26.71 24.38 10.42
C PHE A 90 -26.65 23.50 11.68
N CYS A 91 -26.84 22.18 11.53
CA CYS A 91 -26.73 21.24 12.63
C CYS A 91 -25.37 21.32 13.33
N SER A 92 -24.26 21.51 12.60
CA SER A 92 -22.94 21.60 13.21
C SER A 92 -22.79 22.82 14.14
N GLU A 93 -23.48 23.92 13.85
CA GLU A 93 -23.44 25.14 14.65
C GLU A 93 -24.44 25.12 15.82
N TYR A 94 -25.61 24.49 15.64
CA TYR A 94 -26.69 24.50 16.63
C TYR A 94 -26.73 23.24 17.53
N HIS A 95 -26.21 22.11 17.07
CA HIS A 95 -26.09 20.90 17.89
C HIS A 95 -25.34 21.13 19.22
N PRO A 96 -24.17 21.79 19.28
CA PRO A 96 -23.52 22.05 20.56
C PRO A 96 -24.31 23.01 21.46
N LYS A 97 -25.10 23.94 20.89
CA LYS A 97 -25.96 24.85 21.67
C LYS A 97 -27.09 24.09 22.36
N ILE A 98 -27.83 23.26 21.61
CA ILE A 98 -28.92 22.44 22.15
C ILE A 98 -28.40 21.41 23.14
N LYS A 99 -27.24 20.80 22.88
CA LYS A 99 -26.60 19.87 23.82
C LYS A 99 -26.13 20.57 25.10
N GLY A 100 -25.73 21.84 25.01
CA GLY A 100 -25.39 22.66 26.19
C GLY A 100 -26.62 23.03 27.03
N GLU A 101 -27.72 23.40 26.38
CA GLU A 101 -29.00 23.70 27.05
C GLU A 101 -29.68 22.46 27.62
N HIS A 102 -29.50 21.32 26.95
CA HIS A 102 -30.12 20.04 27.33
C HIS A 102 -29.09 18.90 27.29
N PRO A 103 -28.17 18.82 28.26
CA PRO A 103 -27.12 17.80 28.29
C PRO A 103 -27.65 16.37 28.49
N GLY A 104 -28.91 16.21 28.92
CA GLY A 104 -29.58 14.92 29.10
C GLY A 104 -30.33 14.39 27.87
N LEU A 105 -30.45 15.16 26.79
CA LEU A 105 -31.11 14.70 25.57
C LEU A 105 -30.22 13.75 24.78
N SER A 106 -30.83 12.69 24.23
CA SER A 106 -30.15 11.79 23.30
C SER A 106 -29.80 12.52 22.01
N ILE A 107 -28.72 12.10 21.35
CA ILE A 107 -28.30 12.63 20.03
C ILE A 107 -29.46 12.54 19.02
N GLY A 108 -30.29 11.50 19.12
CA GLY A 108 -31.48 11.34 18.28
C GLY A 108 -32.54 12.43 18.51
N ASP A 109 -32.79 12.81 19.76
CA ASP A 109 -33.78 13.83 20.11
C ASP A 109 -33.28 15.23 19.74
N VAL A 110 -31.98 15.50 19.94
CA VAL A 110 -31.33 16.72 19.46
C VAL A 110 -31.45 16.85 17.94
N GLY A 111 -31.26 15.74 17.21
CA GLY A 111 -31.42 15.69 15.75
C GLY A 111 -32.86 16.01 15.29
N LYS A 112 -33.88 15.50 15.99
CA LYS A 112 -35.29 15.82 15.69
C LYS A 112 -35.58 17.31 15.88
N LYS A 113 -35.16 17.87 17.03
CA LYS A 113 -35.34 19.30 17.34
C LYS A 113 -34.64 20.21 16.32
N LEU A 114 -33.43 19.84 15.88
CA LEU A 114 -32.73 20.56 14.81
C LEU A 114 -33.45 20.49 13.46
N GLY A 115 -34.07 19.34 13.15
CA GLY A 115 -34.88 19.17 11.95
C GLY A 115 -36.11 20.08 11.95
N GLU A 116 -36.82 20.17 13.07
CA GLU A 116 -37.96 21.07 13.25
C GLU A 116 -37.51 22.54 13.13
N MET A 117 -36.48 22.94 13.88
CA MET A 117 -35.91 24.29 13.80
C MET A 117 -35.49 24.65 12.38
N TRP A 118 -34.88 23.72 11.64
CA TRP A 118 -34.51 23.96 10.25
C TRP A 118 -35.74 24.15 9.37
N ASN A 119 -36.84 23.42 9.56
CA ASN A 119 -38.06 23.67 8.77
C ASN A 119 -38.65 25.04 9.08
N ASP A 120 -38.69 25.43 10.36
CA ASP A 120 -39.24 26.71 10.83
C ASP A 120 -38.36 27.93 10.52
N THR A 121 -37.06 27.72 10.27
CA THR A 121 -36.13 28.79 9.90
C THR A 121 -36.58 29.47 8.59
N ALA A 122 -36.46 30.80 8.51
CA ALA A 122 -36.80 31.55 7.30
C ALA A 122 -35.87 31.21 6.13
N ALA A 123 -36.36 31.37 4.90
CA ALA A 123 -35.55 31.12 3.70
C ALA A 123 -34.29 32.01 3.65
N ASP A 124 -34.38 33.26 4.13
CA ASP A 124 -33.26 34.20 4.21
C ASP A 124 -32.13 33.69 5.12
N ASP A 125 -32.47 33.08 6.25
CA ASP A 125 -31.50 32.52 7.19
C ASP A 125 -30.90 31.19 6.69
N LYS A 126 -31.63 30.44 5.86
CA LYS A 126 -31.12 29.23 5.16
C LYS A 126 -30.17 29.57 4.03
N HIS A 127 -30.43 30.68 3.33
CA HIS A 127 -29.68 31.13 2.16
C HIS A 127 -28.14 31.15 2.34
N PRO A 128 -27.56 31.66 3.45
CA PRO A 128 -26.11 31.59 3.66
C PRO A 128 -25.59 30.15 3.79
N TYR A 129 -26.34 29.23 4.40
CA TYR A 129 -25.95 27.82 4.51
C TYR A 129 -26.05 27.10 3.18
N GLU A 130 -27.08 27.38 2.39
CA GLU A 130 -27.23 26.86 1.03
C GLU A 130 -26.10 27.36 0.12
N LYS A 131 -25.76 28.65 0.18
CA LYS A 131 -24.64 29.22 -0.57
C LYS A 131 -23.29 28.61 -0.16
N LYS A 132 -23.07 28.39 1.14
CA LYS A 132 -21.87 27.68 1.65
C LYS A 132 -21.83 26.23 1.14
N ALA A 133 -22.94 25.51 1.22
CA ALA A 133 -23.04 24.12 0.75
C ALA A 133 -22.84 24.01 -0.77
N ALA A 134 -23.39 24.94 -1.55
CA ALA A 134 -23.22 24.99 -3.00
C ALA A 134 -21.74 25.19 -3.40
N LYS A 135 -21.02 26.10 -2.73
CA LYS A 135 -19.57 26.28 -2.95
C LYS A 135 -18.76 25.03 -2.61
N LEU A 136 -19.10 24.36 -1.51
CA LEU A 136 -18.44 23.10 -1.12
C LEU A 136 -18.75 21.98 -2.12
N LYS A 137 -19.97 21.93 -2.65
CA LYS A 137 -20.39 21.00 -3.70
C LYS A 137 -19.60 21.21 -4.99
N GLU A 138 -19.46 22.44 -5.45
CA GLU A 138 -18.68 22.75 -6.65
C GLU A 138 -17.20 22.33 -6.51
N LYS A 139 -16.60 22.59 -5.34
CA LYS A 139 -15.23 22.15 -5.04
C LYS A 139 -15.13 20.62 -5.07
N TYR A 140 -16.08 19.94 -4.44
CA TYR A 140 -16.13 18.48 -4.43
C TYR A 140 -16.30 17.88 -5.83
N GLU A 141 -17.10 18.48 -6.69
CA GLU A 141 -17.29 18.04 -8.07
C GLU A 141 -16.00 18.14 -8.89
N LYS A 142 -15.20 19.19 -8.67
CA LYS A 142 -13.86 19.33 -9.26
C LYS A 142 -12.91 18.26 -8.71
N ASP A 143 -12.89 18.09 -7.39
CA ASP A 143 -12.02 17.12 -6.72
C ASP A 143 -12.34 15.67 -7.13
N ILE A 144 -13.63 15.31 -7.26
CA ILE A 144 -14.06 13.97 -7.67
C ILE A 144 -13.80 13.71 -9.16
N ALA A 145 -13.91 14.73 -10.01
CA ALA A 145 -13.56 14.62 -11.43
C ALA A 145 -12.06 14.36 -11.59
N ALA A 146 -11.21 15.15 -10.93
CA ALA A 146 -9.77 14.93 -10.86
C ALA A 146 -9.44 13.55 -10.26
N TYR A 147 -10.23 13.13 -9.26
CA TYR A 147 -10.08 11.82 -8.65
C TYR A 147 -10.30 10.69 -9.67
N ARG A 148 -11.44 10.71 -10.36
CA ARG A 148 -11.80 9.70 -11.35
C ARG A 148 -10.80 9.64 -12.52
N ALA A 149 -10.31 10.80 -12.96
CA ALA A 149 -9.30 10.86 -14.02
C ALA A 149 -7.98 10.20 -13.60
N LYS A 150 -7.52 10.48 -12.37
CA LYS A 150 -6.28 9.89 -11.84
C LYS A 150 -6.43 8.38 -11.57
N GLU A 151 -7.62 7.94 -11.13
CA GLU A 151 -7.94 6.53 -10.95
C GLU A 151 -7.85 5.77 -12.29
N SER A 152 -8.45 6.32 -13.35
CA SER A 152 -8.37 5.77 -14.71
C SER A 152 -6.92 5.68 -15.21
N LEU A 153 -6.13 6.75 -15.05
CA LEU A 153 -4.72 6.78 -15.45
C LEU A 153 -3.88 5.75 -14.69
N MET A 154 -4.10 5.60 -13.38
CA MET A 154 -3.42 4.59 -12.57
C MET A 154 -3.76 3.17 -13.04
N GLN A 155 -5.03 2.92 -13.39
CA GLN A 155 -5.46 1.63 -13.88
C GLN A 155 -4.86 1.30 -15.25
N GLN A 156 -4.74 2.29 -16.15
CA GLN A 156 -4.03 2.15 -17.42
C GLN A 156 -2.55 1.86 -17.22
N LYS A 157 -1.85 2.61 -16.36
CA LYS A 157 -0.44 2.35 -16.05
C LYS A 157 -0.21 0.95 -15.47
N LYS A 158 -1.12 0.46 -14.62
CA LYS A 158 -1.05 -0.90 -14.07
C LYS A 158 -1.19 -1.96 -15.17
N ARG A 159 -2.10 -1.75 -16.13
CA ARG A 159 -2.27 -2.63 -17.29
C ARG A 159 -1.03 -2.62 -18.19
N GLU A 160 -0.50 -1.45 -18.55
CA GLU A 160 0.71 -1.34 -19.37
C GLU A 160 1.93 -1.96 -18.69
N LEU A 161 2.13 -1.72 -17.39
CA LEU A 161 3.21 -2.33 -16.61
C LEU A 161 3.08 -3.87 -16.59
N SER A 162 1.86 -4.40 -16.46
CA SER A 162 1.63 -5.85 -16.53
C SER A 162 1.94 -6.41 -17.93
N ARG A 163 1.65 -5.65 -18.98
CA ARG A 163 1.95 -6.01 -20.37
C ARG A 163 3.45 -6.04 -20.63
N LEU A 164 4.19 -5.00 -20.21
CA LEU A 164 5.65 -4.95 -20.32
C LEU A 164 6.31 -6.12 -19.58
N LYS A 165 5.87 -6.42 -18.35
CA LYS A 165 6.39 -7.56 -17.58
C LYS A 165 6.16 -8.91 -18.27
N ARG A 166 5.06 -9.06 -18.99
CA ARG A 166 4.78 -10.28 -19.77
C ARG A 166 5.72 -10.39 -20.96
N GLN A 167 5.91 -9.30 -21.71
CA GLN A 167 6.84 -9.26 -22.85
C GLN A 167 8.30 -9.49 -22.42
N GLU A 168 8.73 -8.95 -21.28
CA GLU A 168 10.11 -9.15 -20.77
C GLU A 168 10.37 -10.61 -20.37
N LYS A 169 9.35 -11.31 -19.84
CA LYS A 169 9.45 -12.75 -19.54
C LYS A 169 9.50 -13.60 -20.80
N GLU A 170 8.69 -13.26 -21.81
CA GLU A 170 8.69 -13.95 -23.10
C GLU A 170 10.04 -13.75 -23.83
N GLY A 171 10.69 -12.59 -23.71
CA GLY A 171 12.01 -12.32 -24.29
C GLY A 171 13.21 -12.97 -23.55
N ARG A 172 13.08 -13.30 -22.26
CA ARG A 172 14.14 -14.00 -21.48
C ARG A 172 14.09 -15.52 -21.59
N GLY A 173 12.99 -16.11 -22.05
CA GLY A 173 12.83 -17.56 -22.23
C GLY A 173 13.42 -18.10 -23.54
N GLY A 174 13.94 -17.23 -24.41
CA GLY A 174 14.56 -17.61 -25.69
C GLY A 174 16.05 -17.28 -25.72
N ARG A 175 16.87 -18.03 -24.99
CA ARG A 175 18.31 -18.14 -25.25
C ARG A 175 18.86 -19.44 -24.70
#